data_AF-A0AAV5HM89-F1
#
_entry.id   AF-A0AAV5HM89-F1
#
_cell.length_a   1.000
_cell.length_b   1.000
_cell.length_c   1.000
_cell.angle_alpha   90.00
_cell.angle_beta   90.00
_cell.angle_gamma   90.00
#
_symmetry.space_group_name_H-M   'P 1'
#
loop_
_entity.id
_entity.type
_entity.pdbx_description
1 polymer ?
#
loop_
_entity_poly.entity_id
_entity_poly.type
_entity_poly.pdbx_seq_one_letter_code
_entity_poly.pdbx_strand_id
1 'polypeptide(L)'
;MENKLKVAELRAELAKRGLDTAGTIPLLVRRLEEAVLKENQKPVGDNVNGADDASDADTGRKRSNESDDGDLNEVKTVGDDDSKGGRVVSVIKKNSVVLDQWLPDDIKAEYHVLKQVEALGQIKVATKLLKDDPLMKEDPLYFNYQQLHCELRPLEDDSEEFAMIAKYTKNTHAKTHSDYRVDIVQIFTVAREGKVERFKKFSTTENRMLLWHGSRLTNWTGILSQGLRIPPPEAPVTGYMFGKGVYFADMFSKSANYCYANHLSTAGVLLLCEVALGDMVELRRAKSDADKLPDGKLSTKGVGATEPSPSEAKTLDDGVIVPLGKPKKR
;
A
#
# COMPACT_ATOMS: atom_id res chain seq x y z
N MET A 1 -15.47 -23.16 -10.56
CA MET A 1 -14.67 -23.90 -11.57
C MET A 1 -14.07 -22.89 -12.54
N GLU A 2 -12.90 -22.33 -12.25
CA GLU A 2 -12.24 -21.38 -13.16
C GLU A 2 -11.47 -22.16 -14.25
N ASN A 3 -12.18 -22.52 -15.32
CA ASN A 3 -11.55 -23.09 -16.50
C ASN A 3 -11.05 -21.92 -17.36
N LYS A 4 -9.73 -21.67 -17.38
CA LYS A 4 -9.12 -20.67 -18.27
C LYS A 4 -9.21 -21.17 -19.72
N LEU A 5 -10.35 -20.93 -20.37
CA LEU A 5 -10.53 -21.22 -21.79
C LEU A 5 -9.51 -20.41 -22.60
N LYS A 6 -8.80 -21.09 -23.51
CA LYS A 6 -7.88 -20.43 -24.45
C LYS A 6 -8.70 -19.56 -25.43
N VAL A 7 -8.10 -18.51 -25.99
CA VAL A 7 -8.80 -17.55 -26.88
C VAL A 7 -9.55 -18.23 -28.04
N ALA A 8 -8.98 -19.30 -28.59
CA ALA A 8 -9.61 -20.10 -29.64
C ALA A 8 -10.91 -20.76 -29.17
N GLU A 9 -10.96 -21.23 -27.93
CA GLU A 9 -12.13 -21.88 -27.33
C GLU A 9 -13.23 -20.85 -27.03
N LEU A 10 -12.86 -19.67 -26.52
CA LEU A 10 -13.79 -18.55 -26.31
C LEU A 10 -14.48 -18.13 -27.62
N ARG A 11 -13.70 -18.01 -28.70
CA ARG A 11 -14.25 -17.66 -30.02
C ARG A 11 -15.12 -18.76 -30.58
N ALA A 12 -14.74 -20.03 -30.41
CA ALA A 12 -15.57 -21.16 -30.83
C ALA A 12 -16.91 -21.18 -30.09
N GLU A 13 -16.90 -20.89 -28.79
CA GLU A 13 -18.10 -20.93 -27.95
C GLU A 13 -19.05 -19.75 -28.20
N LEU A 14 -18.49 -18.57 -28.52
CA LEU A 14 -19.25 -17.41 -29.02
C LEU A 14 -19.83 -17.67 -30.41
N ALA A 15 -19.06 -18.25 -31.33
CA ALA A 15 -19.51 -18.57 -32.68
C ALA A 15 -20.68 -19.58 -32.68
N LYS A 16 -20.63 -20.61 -31.82
CA LYS A 16 -21.76 -21.55 -31.63
C LYS A 16 -23.05 -20.85 -31.20
N ARG A 17 -22.94 -19.73 -30.47
CA ARG A 17 -24.06 -18.91 -30.01
C ARG A 17 -24.44 -17.78 -30.99
N GLY A 18 -23.80 -17.73 -32.17
CA GLY A 18 -24.05 -16.68 -33.17
C GLY A 18 -23.59 -15.29 -32.73
N LEU A 19 -22.67 -15.20 -31.76
CA LEU A 19 -22.18 -13.94 -31.22
C LEU A 19 -20.87 -13.51 -31.89
N ASP A 20 -20.63 -12.19 -31.94
CA ASP A 20 -19.40 -11.63 -32.48
C ASP A 20 -18.16 -12.20 -31.78
N THR A 21 -17.15 -12.57 -32.56
CA THR A 21 -15.90 -13.21 -32.12
C THR A 21 -14.69 -12.27 -32.19
N ALA A 22 -14.88 -11.03 -32.65
CA ALA A 22 -13.85 -10.00 -32.66
C ALA A 22 -13.68 -9.34 -31.28
N GLY A 23 -12.45 -8.93 -30.98
CA GLY A 23 -12.10 -8.20 -29.75
C GLY A 23 -11.02 -8.85 -28.89
N THR A 24 -10.73 -8.18 -27.78
CA THR A 24 -9.76 -8.62 -26.76
C THR A 24 -10.35 -9.72 -25.87
N ILE A 25 -9.50 -10.51 -25.20
CA ILE A 25 -9.93 -11.63 -24.34
C ILE A 25 -10.98 -11.19 -23.30
N PRO A 26 -10.82 -10.06 -22.56
CA PRO A 26 -11.82 -9.64 -21.58
C PRO A 26 -13.18 -9.33 -22.21
N LEU A 27 -13.20 -8.79 -23.43
CA LEU A 27 -14.44 -8.48 -24.14
C LEU A 27 -15.17 -9.76 -24.58
N LEU A 28 -14.42 -10.76 -25.05
CA LEU A 28 -14.97 -12.06 -25.45
C LEU A 28 -15.53 -12.83 -24.24
N VAL A 29 -14.82 -12.79 -23.09
CA VAL A 29 -15.28 -13.41 -21.85
C VAL A 29 -16.57 -12.77 -21.36
N ARG A 30 -16.61 -11.43 -21.25
CA ARG A 30 -17.80 -10.69 -20.84
C ARG A 30 -19.01 -10.99 -21.75
N ARG A 31 -18.80 -11.02 -23.06
CA ARG A 31 -19.86 -11.34 -24.03
C ARG A 31 -20.40 -12.76 -23.87
N LEU A 32 -19.53 -13.71 -23.53
CA LEU A 32 -19.93 -15.10 -23.28
C LEU A 32 -20.67 -15.23 -21.94
N GLU A 33 -20.22 -14.53 -20.90
CA GLU A 33 -20.88 -14.49 -19.59
C GLU A 33 -22.29 -13.89 -19.67
N GLU A 34 -22.45 -12.78 -20.39
CA GLU A 34 -23.76 -12.15 -20.63
C GLU A 34 -24.73 -13.08 -21.39
N ALA A 35 -24.21 -13.89 -22.32
CA ALA A 35 -25.01 -14.86 -23.06
C ALA A 35 -25.47 -16.02 -22.17
N VAL A 36 -24.58 -16.56 -21.34
CA VAL A 36 -24.89 -17.64 -20.39
C VAL A 36 -25.90 -17.16 -19.33
N LEU A 37 -25.79 -15.90 -18.88
CA LEU A 37 -26.77 -15.33 -17.95
C LEU A 37 -28.18 -15.25 -18.54
N LYS A 38 -28.29 -14.87 -19.82
CA LYS A 38 -29.57 -14.81 -20.54
C LYS A 38 -30.16 -16.20 -20.82
N GLU A 39 -29.32 -17.19 -21.06
CA GLU A 39 -29.73 -18.60 -21.19
C GLU A 39 -30.31 -19.14 -19.87
N ASN A 40 -29.73 -18.76 -18.73
CA ASN A 40 -30.18 -19.16 -17.40
C ASN A 40 -31.41 -18.39 -16.87
N GLN A 41 -31.88 -17.37 -17.58
CA GLN A 41 -33.04 -16.54 -17.20
C GLN A 41 -34.30 -16.82 -18.04
N LYS A 42 -34.32 -17.81 -18.94
CA LYS A 42 -35.56 -18.18 -19.63
C LYS A 42 -36.47 -19.04 -18.72
N PRO A 43 -37.72 -18.63 -18.46
CA PRO A 43 -38.67 -19.47 -17.73
C PRO A 43 -39.19 -20.60 -18.61
N VAL A 44 -39.29 -21.79 -18.03
CA VAL A 44 -40.07 -22.93 -18.53
C VAL A 44 -41.54 -22.49 -18.52
N GLY A 45 -42.23 -22.59 -19.67
CA GLY A 45 -43.66 -22.30 -19.76
C GLY A 45 -44.51 -23.41 -19.13
N ASP A 46 -45.64 -23.05 -18.53
CA ASP A 46 -46.97 -23.40 -19.07
C ASP A 46 -48.14 -22.74 -18.30
N ASN A 47 -49.21 -22.52 -19.07
CA ASN A 47 -50.56 -21.98 -18.80
C ASN A 47 -51.23 -22.38 -17.46
N VAL A 48 -52.11 -21.51 -16.90
CA VAL A 48 -53.60 -21.66 -16.84
C VAL A 48 -54.30 -20.30 -16.55
N ASN A 49 -55.49 -20.15 -17.14
CA ASN A 49 -56.47 -19.05 -17.20
C ASN A 49 -57.12 -18.54 -15.88
N GLY A 50 -57.75 -17.35 -15.96
CA GLY A 50 -58.94 -16.91 -15.18
C GLY A 50 -58.73 -15.60 -14.42
N ALA A 51 -59.12 -14.43 -14.94
CA ALA A 51 -60.45 -13.79 -14.92
C ALA A 51 -60.81 -13.06 -13.60
N ASP A 52 -61.01 -11.74 -13.74
CA ASP A 52 -61.85 -10.78 -12.98
C ASP A 52 -61.48 -10.53 -11.48
N ASP A 53 -61.63 -9.37 -10.84
CA ASP A 53 -62.55 -8.23 -11.01
C ASP A 53 -62.02 -7.00 -10.21
N ALA A 54 -62.69 -5.87 -10.42
CA ALA A 54 -62.30 -4.50 -10.13
C ALA A 54 -62.42 -3.98 -8.66
N SER A 55 -62.08 -2.68 -8.53
CA SER A 55 -62.49 -1.67 -7.52
C SER A 55 -61.72 -1.67 -6.18
N ASP A 56 -61.52 -0.57 -5.45
CA ASP A 56 -61.94 0.84 -5.54
C ASP A 56 -61.00 1.69 -4.68
N ALA A 57 -61.11 3.01 -4.83
CA ALA A 57 -60.47 4.08 -4.08
C ALA A 57 -60.74 4.04 -2.55
N ASP A 58 -59.95 4.78 -1.76
CA ASP A 58 -60.41 6.05 -1.17
C ASP A 58 -59.46 6.61 -0.09
N THR A 59 -59.45 7.94 -0.01
CA THR A 59 -59.10 8.91 1.07
C THR A 59 -58.11 8.54 2.19
N GLY A 60 -57.26 9.41 2.73
CA GLY A 60 -57.18 10.86 2.70
C GLY A 60 -56.70 11.39 4.06
N ARG A 61 -55.87 12.45 4.00
CA ARG A 61 -55.77 13.60 4.94
C ARG A 61 -54.90 13.58 6.22
N LYS A 62 -54.06 14.65 6.24
CA LYS A 62 -53.63 15.58 7.32
C LYS A 62 -52.60 15.07 8.36
N ARG A 63 -51.35 15.58 8.38
CA ARG A 63 -50.81 16.91 8.81
C ARG A 63 -50.89 17.18 10.32
N SER A 64 -49.71 17.37 10.94
CA SER A 64 -49.26 18.53 11.78
C SER A 64 -48.11 18.05 12.70
N ASN A 65 -46.89 18.55 12.50
CA ASN A 65 -46.20 19.71 13.14
C ASN A 65 -45.52 19.32 14.47
N GLU A 66 -44.18 19.42 14.51
CA GLU A 66 -43.38 20.41 15.29
C GLU A 66 -43.14 19.90 16.73
N SER A 67 -42.04 20.08 17.44
CA SER A 67 -40.74 20.75 17.28
C SER A 67 -39.90 20.43 18.54
N ASP A 68 -38.65 20.91 18.55
CA ASP A 68 -37.79 21.24 19.71
C ASP A 68 -36.85 20.18 20.33
N ASP A 69 -35.59 20.30 19.91
CA ASP A 69 -34.42 20.80 20.68
C ASP A 69 -34.12 20.29 22.10
N GLY A 70 -32.82 20.00 22.33
CA GLY A 70 -32.18 20.34 23.60
C GLY A 70 -31.26 19.30 24.25
N ASP A 71 -30.05 19.16 23.71
CA ASP A 71 -28.74 19.18 24.39
C ASP A 71 -28.34 18.24 25.57
N LEU A 72 -27.23 17.55 25.29
CA LEU A 72 -25.97 17.39 26.04
C LEU A 72 -25.81 16.57 27.34
N ASN A 73 -24.81 15.68 27.20
CA ASN A 73 -23.69 15.34 28.10
C ASN A 73 -23.90 14.36 29.27
N GLU A 74 -23.23 13.20 29.15
CA GLU A 74 -22.02 12.89 29.94
C GLU A 74 -21.26 11.69 29.35
N VAL A 75 -20.08 11.96 28.76
CA VAL A 75 -19.09 10.94 28.35
C VAL A 75 -18.06 10.85 29.47
N LYS A 76 -17.88 9.65 30.03
CA LYS A 76 -16.74 9.34 30.89
C LYS A 76 -15.54 8.94 30.03
N THR A 77 -14.50 9.74 30.12
CA THR A 77 -13.16 9.52 29.57
C THR A 77 -12.47 8.36 30.26
N VAL A 78 -11.86 7.47 29.48
CA VAL A 78 -10.83 6.54 29.95
C VAL A 78 -9.66 6.59 28.97
N GLY A 79 -8.56 7.17 29.45
CA GLY A 79 -7.15 6.86 29.17
C GLY A 79 -6.68 6.75 27.72
N ASP A 80 -5.97 7.79 27.28
CA ASP A 80 -5.08 7.75 26.11
C ASP A 80 -4.02 6.65 26.28
N ASP A 81 -3.97 5.72 25.32
CA ASP A 81 -2.87 4.80 25.11
C ASP A 81 -2.11 5.28 23.86
N ASP A 82 -0.87 5.72 24.05
CA ASP A 82 0.05 6.19 23.01
C ASP A 82 0.32 5.07 22.00
N SER A 83 -0.51 5.01 20.96
CA SER A 83 -0.45 3.97 19.95
C SER A 83 0.77 4.16 19.04
N LYS A 84 1.80 3.34 19.29
CA LYS A 84 3.00 3.17 18.45
C LYS A 84 2.63 2.68 17.04
N GLY A 85 2.45 3.62 16.11
CA GLY A 85 2.16 3.36 14.71
C GLY A 85 3.32 3.71 13.77
N GLY A 86 3.45 2.97 12.66
CA GLY A 86 4.22 3.50 11.50
C GLY A 86 3.51 4.71 10.90
N ARG A 87 4.10 5.45 9.98
CA ARG A 87 3.40 6.59 9.33
C ARG A 87 3.43 6.46 7.81
N VAL A 88 2.29 6.60 7.14
CA VAL A 88 2.19 6.65 5.68
C VAL A 88 2.17 8.11 5.24
N VAL A 89 3.06 8.46 4.32
CA VAL A 89 3.14 9.79 3.72
C VAL A 89 2.75 9.69 2.26
N SER A 90 1.70 10.38 1.84
CA SER A 90 1.34 10.50 0.42
C SER A 90 2.06 11.70 -0.19
N VAL A 91 2.68 11.47 -1.35
CA VAL A 91 3.59 12.38 -2.03
C VAL A 91 3.21 12.46 -3.50
N ILE A 92 3.10 13.66 -4.07
CA ILE A 92 2.92 13.82 -5.52
C ILE A 92 4.26 14.21 -6.16
N LYS A 93 4.78 13.35 -7.05
CA LYS A 93 6.00 13.56 -7.85
C LYS A 93 5.64 14.14 -9.24
N LYS A 94 6.28 15.25 -9.61
CA LYS A 94 6.26 15.79 -10.98
C LYS A 94 7.58 15.42 -11.68
N ASN A 95 7.49 14.66 -12.78
CA ASN A 95 8.57 14.20 -13.70
C ASN A 95 9.27 12.86 -13.36
N SER A 96 9.96 12.28 -14.35
CA SER A 96 10.35 10.86 -14.51
C SER A 96 11.34 10.30 -13.46
N VAL A 97 11.56 8.97 -13.44
CA VAL A 97 12.46 8.26 -12.49
C VAL A 97 13.62 7.64 -13.26
N VAL A 98 14.86 7.90 -12.83
CA VAL A 98 16.07 7.16 -13.25
C VAL A 98 16.49 6.27 -12.08
N LEU A 99 16.70 4.97 -12.34
CA LEU A 99 17.35 4.06 -11.39
C LEU A 99 18.75 4.58 -11.06
N ASP A 100 19.26 4.28 -9.86
CA ASP A 100 20.57 4.78 -9.40
C ASP A 100 21.65 4.53 -10.48
N GLN A 101 22.24 5.63 -10.96
CA GLN A 101 23.04 5.67 -12.21
C GLN A 101 24.25 4.73 -12.15
N TRP A 102 24.67 4.36 -10.93
CA TRP A 102 25.87 3.59 -10.63
C TRP A 102 25.68 2.06 -10.66
N LEU A 103 24.48 1.55 -10.95
CA LEU A 103 24.29 0.11 -11.15
C LEU A 103 24.65 -0.31 -12.59
N PRO A 104 25.31 -1.47 -12.78
CA PRO A 104 25.42 -2.14 -14.08
C PRO A 104 24.04 -2.44 -14.69
N ASP A 105 23.93 -2.37 -16.01
CA ASP A 105 22.64 -2.47 -16.71
C ASP A 105 22.02 -3.87 -16.64
N ASP A 106 22.85 -4.91 -16.59
CA ASP A 106 22.45 -6.29 -16.32
C ASP A 106 21.76 -6.41 -14.94
N ILE A 107 22.34 -5.80 -13.90
CA ILE A 107 21.73 -5.79 -12.56
C ILE A 107 20.43 -4.97 -12.56
N LYS A 108 20.36 -3.86 -13.29
CA LYS A 108 19.12 -3.08 -13.43
C LYS A 108 18.01 -3.88 -14.10
N ALA A 109 18.34 -4.64 -15.15
CA ALA A 109 17.38 -5.47 -15.87
C ALA A 109 16.82 -6.58 -14.99
N GLU A 110 17.69 -7.33 -14.30
CA GLU A 110 17.25 -8.39 -13.37
C GLU A 110 16.43 -7.83 -12.20
N TYR A 111 16.87 -6.71 -11.62
CA TYR A 111 16.10 -6.02 -10.60
C TYR A 111 14.71 -5.61 -11.08
N HIS A 112 14.61 -5.13 -12.33
CA HIS A 112 13.32 -4.76 -12.91
C HIS A 112 12.39 -5.97 -13.02
N VAL A 113 12.89 -7.12 -13.47
CA VAL A 113 12.12 -8.37 -13.55
C VAL A 113 11.62 -8.78 -12.16
N LEU A 114 12.49 -8.75 -11.14
CA LEU A 114 12.10 -9.03 -9.76
C LEU A 114 10.98 -8.11 -9.27
N LYS A 115 11.07 -6.81 -9.56
CA LYS A 115 10.03 -5.85 -9.19
C LYS A 115 8.70 -6.07 -9.88
N GLN A 116 8.70 -6.57 -11.12
CA GLN A 116 7.46 -6.98 -11.79
C GLN A 116 6.83 -8.21 -11.09
N VAL A 117 7.64 -9.22 -10.75
CA VAL A 117 7.16 -10.42 -10.06
C VAL A 117 6.61 -10.10 -8.66
N GLU A 118 7.31 -9.26 -7.89
CA GLU A 118 6.83 -8.78 -6.60
C GLU A 118 5.48 -8.06 -6.75
N ALA A 119 5.36 -7.15 -7.73
CA ALA A 119 4.12 -6.41 -7.99
C ALA A 119 2.95 -7.34 -8.37
N LEU A 120 3.19 -8.35 -9.22
CA LEU A 120 2.18 -9.37 -9.56
C LEU A 120 1.71 -10.15 -8.32
N GLY A 121 2.65 -10.48 -7.42
CA GLY A 121 2.32 -11.09 -6.13
C GLY A 121 1.42 -10.22 -5.27
N GLN A 122 1.68 -8.91 -5.21
CA GLN A 122 0.85 -7.97 -4.46
C GLN A 122 -0.52 -7.75 -5.11
N ILE A 123 -0.60 -7.69 -6.44
CA ILE A 123 -1.87 -7.61 -7.17
C ILE A 123 -2.72 -8.85 -6.86
N LYS A 124 -2.13 -10.05 -6.86
CA LYS A 124 -2.83 -11.28 -6.47
C LYS A 124 -3.37 -11.23 -5.04
N VAL A 125 -2.62 -10.62 -4.11
CA VAL A 125 -3.11 -10.39 -2.74
C VAL A 125 -4.28 -9.42 -2.75
N ALA A 126 -4.15 -8.27 -3.44
CA ALA A 126 -5.20 -7.28 -3.54
C ALA A 126 -6.48 -7.87 -4.13
N THR A 127 -6.41 -8.60 -5.25
CA THR A 127 -7.57 -9.28 -5.85
C THR A 127 -8.22 -10.30 -4.91
N LYS A 128 -7.44 -10.98 -4.06
CA LYS A 128 -8.00 -11.90 -3.06
C LYS A 128 -8.72 -11.20 -1.91
N LEU A 129 -8.32 -9.96 -1.59
CA LEU A 129 -8.95 -9.13 -0.56
C LEU A 129 -10.20 -8.44 -1.10
N LEU A 130 -10.19 -8.06 -2.39
CA LEU A 130 -11.31 -7.46 -3.12
C LEU A 130 -12.40 -8.48 -3.51
N LYS A 131 -12.84 -9.33 -2.57
CA LYS A 131 -13.96 -10.25 -2.83
C LYS A 131 -15.27 -9.49 -2.75
N ASP A 132 -15.96 -9.39 -3.88
CA ASP A 132 -17.34 -8.93 -3.94
C ASP A 132 -18.25 -10.02 -3.34
N ASP A 133 -18.79 -9.77 -2.16
CA ASP A 133 -19.93 -10.52 -1.65
C ASP A 133 -21.21 -9.76 -2.04
N PRO A 134 -22.03 -10.29 -2.98
CA PRO A 134 -23.25 -9.62 -3.44
C PRO A 134 -24.31 -9.48 -2.33
N LEU A 135 -24.11 -10.07 -1.15
CA LEU A 135 -24.95 -9.88 0.04
C LEU A 135 -24.44 -8.78 0.99
N MET A 136 -23.35 -8.08 0.65
CA MET A 136 -22.82 -6.97 1.44
C MET A 136 -23.82 -5.83 1.58
N LYS A 137 -24.18 -5.51 2.83
CA LYS A 137 -24.96 -4.32 3.19
C LYS A 137 -24.09 -3.14 3.63
N GLU A 138 -22.79 -3.34 3.81
CA GLU A 138 -21.82 -2.30 4.20
C GLU A 138 -21.26 -1.55 2.99
N ASP A 139 -20.74 -0.34 3.23
CA ASP A 139 -20.02 0.44 2.23
C ASP A 139 -18.81 -0.36 1.69
N PRO A 140 -18.69 -0.57 0.37
CA PRO A 140 -17.61 -1.38 -0.20
C PRO A 140 -16.20 -0.86 0.09
N LEU A 141 -16.02 0.46 0.23
CA LEU A 141 -14.72 1.03 0.56
C LEU A 141 -14.35 0.74 2.01
N TYR A 142 -15.30 0.89 2.93
CA TYR A 142 -15.12 0.56 4.34
C TYR A 142 -14.86 -0.95 4.53
N PHE A 143 -15.59 -1.81 3.82
CA PHE A 143 -15.33 -3.25 3.84
C PHE A 143 -13.88 -3.56 3.41
N ASN A 144 -13.44 -3.00 2.28
CA ASN A 144 -12.07 -3.20 1.78
C ASN A 144 -11.02 -2.66 2.76
N TYR A 145 -11.30 -1.54 3.42
CA TYR A 145 -10.45 -0.99 4.48
C TYR A 145 -10.32 -1.97 5.66
N GLN A 146 -11.43 -2.56 6.13
CA GLN A 146 -11.38 -3.57 7.20
C GLN A 146 -10.52 -4.78 6.82
N GLN A 147 -10.55 -5.22 5.56
CA GLN A 147 -9.72 -6.33 5.07
C GLN A 147 -8.21 -6.03 5.14
N LEU A 148 -7.82 -4.77 5.31
CA LEU A 148 -6.41 -4.42 5.54
C LEU A 148 -5.93 -4.76 6.95
N HIS A 149 -6.81 -4.96 7.93
CA HIS A 149 -6.42 -5.19 9.34
C HIS A 149 -5.37 -4.17 9.82
N CYS A 150 -5.50 -2.94 9.35
CA CYS A 150 -4.52 -1.89 9.49
C CYS A 150 -5.25 -0.57 9.60
N GLU A 151 -5.18 0.02 10.79
CA GLU A 151 -5.79 1.30 11.06
C GLU A 151 -4.94 2.42 10.47
N LEU A 152 -5.59 3.33 9.75
CA LEU A 152 -5.00 4.54 9.17
C LEU A 152 -5.74 5.75 9.73
N ARG A 153 -5.11 6.53 10.61
CA ARG A 153 -5.69 7.78 11.12
C ARG A 153 -4.98 8.98 10.49
N PRO A 154 -5.70 9.95 9.90
CA PRO A 154 -5.06 11.16 9.40
C PRO A 154 -4.35 11.88 10.55
N LEU A 155 -3.17 12.42 10.27
CA LEU A 155 -2.42 13.25 11.19
C LEU A 155 -2.81 14.71 10.92
N GLU A 156 -3.08 15.46 11.99
CA GLU A 156 -3.42 16.88 11.91
C GLU A 156 -2.23 17.72 11.42
N ASP A 157 -2.51 18.68 10.54
CA ASP A 157 -1.51 19.48 9.84
C ASP A 157 -0.73 20.43 10.76
N ASP A 158 -1.32 20.84 11.88
CA ASP A 158 -0.73 21.73 12.87
C ASP A 158 0.09 20.99 13.95
N SER A 159 0.13 19.66 13.89
CA SER A 159 0.85 18.84 14.86
C SER A 159 2.38 18.97 14.74
N GLU A 160 3.08 18.86 15.87
CA GLU A 160 4.54 18.81 15.89
C GLU A 160 5.10 17.63 15.07
N GLU A 161 4.36 16.51 15.05
CA GLU A 161 4.71 15.34 14.27
C GLU A 161 4.68 15.63 12.77
N PHE A 162 3.64 16.31 12.29
CA PHE A 162 3.53 16.73 10.90
C PHE A 162 4.72 17.63 10.53
N ALA A 163 5.00 18.65 11.35
CA ALA A 163 6.12 19.56 11.15
C ALA A 163 7.47 18.82 11.10
N MET A 164 7.67 17.82 11.98
CA MET A 164 8.87 16.99 11.99
C MET A 164 9.02 16.19 10.69
N ILE A 165 7.94 15.55 10.21
CA ILE A 165 7.97 14.74 8.99
C ILE A 165 8.16 15.63 7.76
N ALA A 166 7.49 16.78 7.71
CA ALA A 166 7.67 17.77 6.65
C ALA A 166 9.13 18.26 6.60
N LYS A 167 9.73 18.56 7.76
CA LYS A 167 11.16 18.90 7.86
C LYS A 167 12.05 17.75 7.40
N TYR A 168 11.75 16.52 7.81
CA TYR A 168 12.52 15.34 7.42
C TYR A 168 12.50 15.12 5.90
N THR A 169 11.31 15.17 5.29
CA THR A 169 11.10 15.09 3.83
C THR A 169 11.91 16.16 3.10
N LYS A 170 11.79 17.43 3.52
CA LYS A 170 12.46 18.57 2.89
C LYS A 170 13.98 18.48 3.00
N ASN A 171 14.49 18.20 4.20
CA ASN A 171 15.93 18.19 4.44
C ASN A 171 16.62 17.02 3.73
N THR A 172 15.97 15.87 3.65
CA THR A 172 16.60 14.65 3.13
C THR A 172 16.26 14.34 1.66
N HIS A 173 15.90 15.38 0.91
CA HIS A 173 15.86 15.35 -0.54
C HIS A 173 17.29 15.49 -1.10
N ALA A 174 17.85 14.38 -1.59
CA ALA A 174 19.19 14.33 -2.16
C ALA A 174 19.36 15.29 -3.35
N LYS A 175 20.48 16.02 -3.40
CA LYS A 175 20.82 16.96 -4.48
C LYS A 175 20.88 16.31 -5.87
N THR A 176 21.22 15.01 -5.93
CA THR A 176 21.28 14.23 -7.16
C THR A 176 19.90 13.84 -7.70
N HIS A 177 18.84 13.98 -6.92
CA HIS A 177 17.46 13.71 -7.31
C HIS A 177 16.69 15.01 -7.55
N SER A 178 17.31 15.98 -8.23
CA SER A 178 16.77 17.32 -8.47
C SER A 178 15.78 17.40 -9.63
N ASP A 179 15.54 16.29 -10.31
CA ASP A 179 14.64 16.14 -11.46
C ASP A 179 13.15 16.22 -11.10
N TYR A 180 12.83 16.17 -9.80
CA TYR A 180 11.46 16.30 -9.30
C TYR A 180 11.36 17.07 -7.98
N ARG A 181 10.16 17.57 -7.72
CA ARG A 181 9.72 18.07 -6.42
C ARG A 181 8.57 17.23 -5.90
N VAL A 182 8.35 17.35 -4.60
CA VAL A 182 7.34 16.61 -3.85
C VAL A 182 6.56 17.57 -2.99
N ASP A 183 5.25 17.44 -3.06
CA ASP A 183 4.30 18.04 -2.12
C ASP A 183 3.70 16.91 -1.27
N ILE A 184 3.65 17.12 0.05
CA ILE A 184 2.97 16.22 0.98
C ILE A 184 1.48 16.49 0.85
N VAL A 185 0.69 15.46 0.56
CA VAL A 185 -0.77 15.59 0.41
C VAL A 185 -1.48 15.27 1.72
N GLN A 186 -1.12 14.15 2.34
CA GLN A 186 -1.68 13.69 3.60
C GLN A 186 -0.67 12.81 4.33
N ILE A 187 -0.64 12.91 5.65
CA ILE A 187 0.07 11.98 6.53
C ILE A 187 -0.97 11.16 7.29
N PHE A 188 -0.72 9.87 7.41
CA PHE A 188 -1.50 8.95 8.24
C PHE A 188 -0.60 8.30 9.26
N THR A 189 -1.08 8.17 10.50
CA THR A 189 -0.56 7.20 11.45
C THR A 189 -1.11 5.81 11.09
N VAL A 190 -0.32 4.77 11.33
CA VAL A 190 -0.53 3.42 10.83
C VAL A 190 -0.38 2.43 11.98
N ALA A 191 -1.50 1.91 12.48
CA ALA A 191 -1.50 0.87 13.49
C ALA A 191 -1.96 -0.45 12.89
N ARG A 192 -1.01 -1.39 12.73
CA ARG A 192 -1.31 -2.71 12.18
C ARG A 192 -1.49 -3.72 13.30
N GLU A 193 -2.52 -4.56 13.17
CA GLU A 193 -2.82 -5.63 14.11
C GLU A 193 -1.61 -6.57 14.33
N GLY A 194 -1.35 -6.90 15.59
CA GLY A 194 -0.26 -7.79 16.00
C GLY A 194 1.16 -7.24 15.76
N LYS A 195 1.33 -5.99 15.34
CA LYS A 195 2.67 -5.41 15.09
C LYS A 195 3.36 -5.05 16.40
N VAL A 196 2.64 -4.44 17.34
CA VAL A 196 3.18 -3.98 18.63
C VAL A 196 3.76 -5.17 19.41
N GLU A 197 3.02 -6.28 19.46
CA GLU A 197 3.40 -7.52 20.15
C GLU A 197 4.64 -8.15 19.51
N ARG A 198 4.69 -8.21 18.17
CA ARG A 198 5.84 -8.75 17.44
C ARG A 198 7.09 -7.88 17.57
N PHE A 199 6.91 -6.57 17.67
CA PHE A 199 8.00 -5.62 17.83
C PHE A 199 8.47 -5.47 19.26
N LYS A 200 7.65 -5.84 20.27
CA LYS A 200 7.96 -5.73 21.71
C LYS A 200 9.33 -6.30 22.09
N LYS A 201 9.76 -7.41 21.48
CA LYS A 201 11.09 -8.00 21.73
C LYS A 201 12.28 -7.13 21.31
N PHE A 202 12.02 -6.11 20.48
CA PHE A 202 13.00 -5.15 20.00
C PHE A 202 12.80 -3.74 20.58
N SER A 203 11.82 -3.54 21.49
CA SER A 203 11.53 -2.21 22.03
C SER A 203 12.66 -1.65 22.90
N THR A 204 13.51 -2.52 23.44
CA THR A 204 14.70 -2.16 24.22
C THR A 204 15.99 -2.27 23.40
N THR A 205 15.90 -2.63 22.11
CA THR A 205 17.07 -2.65 21.23
C THR A 205 17.61 -1.23 21.08
N GLU A 206 18.93 -1.09 21.18
CA GLU A 206 19.62 0.17 20.91
C GLU A 206 19.56 0.52 19.41
N ASN A 207 19.81 1.78 19.07
CA ASN A 207 19.84 2.23 17.68
C ASN A 207 18.53 1.92 16.91
N ARG A 208 17.41 2.43 17.44
CA ARG A 208 16.13 2.42 16.71
C ARG A 208 16.00 3.71 15.93
N MET A 209 15.70 3.61 14.65
CA MET A 209 15.61 4.76 13.76
C MET A 209 14.29 4.79 13.02
N LEU A 210 13.76 6.00 12.80
CA LEU A 210 12.62 6.23 11.92
C LEU A 210 13.14 6.41 10.48
N LEU A 211 12.89 5.43 9.61
CA LEU A 211 13.46 5.38 8.26
C LEU A 211 12.40 5.25 7.16
N TRP A 212 12.73 5.76 5.97
CA TRP A 212 11.86 5.76 4.80
C TRP A 212 11.88 4.43 4.05
N HIS A 213 10.70 3.98 3.65
CA HIS A 213 10.49 2.91 2.68
C HIS A 213 9.56 3.39 1.58
N GLY A 214 9.96 3.21 0.32
CA GLY A 214 9.14 3.53 -0.84
C GLY A 214 8.85 2.28 -1.66
N SER A 215 7.66 2.23 -2.24
CA SER A 215 7.21 1.11 -3.05
C SER A 215 6.13 1.55 -4.04
N ARG A 216 5.94 0.79 -5.12
CA ARG A 216 4.90 1.05 -6.14
C ARG A 216 3.51 1.09 -5.51
N LEU A 217 2.62 1.90 -6.08
CA LEU A 217 1.22 2.01 -5.63
C LEU A 217 0.51 0.66 -5.52
N THR A 218 0.75 -0.24 -6.48
CA THR A 218 0.19 -1.61 -6.54
C THR A 218 0.54 -2.49 -5.34
N ASN A 219 1.56 -2.13 -4.56
CA ASN A 219 2.08 -2.97 -3.48
C ASN A 219 1.46 -2.63 -2.13
N TRP A 220 0.83 -1.46 -1.97
CA TRP A 220 0.42 -0.96 -0.66
C TRP A 220 -0.69 -1.77 -0.01
N THR A 221 -1.65 -2.29 -0.78
CA THR A 221 -2.69 -3.18 -0.24
C THR A 221 -2.08 -4.39 0.48
N GLY A 222 -1.04 -5.00 -0.11
CA GLY A 222 -0.35 -6.12 0.52
C GLY A 222 0.62 -5.71 1.62
N ILE A 223 1.27 -4.53 1.53
CA ILE A 223 2.14 -4.00 2.60
C ILE A 223 1.32 -3.65 3.85
N LEU A 224 0.16 -3.03 3.70
CA LEU A 224 -0.70 -2.66 4.83
C LEU A 224 -1.30 -3.91 5.48
N SER A 225 -1.83 -4.84 4.69
CA SER A 225 -2.44 -6.08 5.20
C SER A 225 -1.43 -7.08 5.78
N GLN A 226 -0.29 -7.30 5.11
CA GLN A 226 0.64 -8.38 5.47
C GLN A 226 1.97 -7.86 6.03
N GLY A 227 2.23 -6.56 5.94
CA GLY A 227 3.49 -5.94 6.35
C GLY A 227 4.56 -6.03 5.26
N LEU A 228 5.72 -5.45 5.57
CA LEU A 228 6.92 -5.60 4.76
C LEU A 228 7.43 -7.05 4.87
N ARG A 229 7.69 -7.66 3.72
CA ARG A 229 8.11 -9.08 3.61
C ARG A 229 9.49 -9.17 3.00
N ILE A 230 10.26 -10.14 3.49
CA ILE A 230 11.52 -10.52 2.86
C ILE A 230 11.19 -11.33 1.60
N PRO A 231 11.94 -11.15 0.50
CA PRO A 231 11.81 -11.99 -0.69
C PRO A 231 11.94 -13.48 -0.34
N PRO A 232 11.17 -14.36 -1.00
CA PRO A 232 11.18 -15.79 -0.67
C PRO A 232 12.53 -16.46 -1.05
N PRO A 233 12.88 -17.62 -0.48
CA PRO A 233 14.16 -18.29 -0.73
C PRO A 233 14.44 -18.60 -2.21
N GLU A 234 13.39 -18.82 -2.99
CA GLU A 234 13.46 -19.17 -4.42
C GLU A 234 13.75 -17.95 -5.32
N ALA A 235 13.53 -16.73 -4.82
CA ALA A 235 13.86 -15.53 -5.59
C ALA A 235 15.38 -15.45 -5.81
N PRO A 236 15.86 -15.00 -6.98
CA PRO A 236 17.29 -14.76 -7.17
C PRO A 236 17.80 -13.70 -6.18
N VAL A 237 19.06 -13.85 -5.77
CA VAL A 237 19.73 -12.86 -4.91
C VAL A 237 20.21 -11.66 -5.72
N THR A 238 20.45 -11.86 -7.02
CA THR A 238 20.82 -10.79 -7.94
C THR A 238 19.71 -9.73 -8.01
N GLY A 239 20.10 -8.46 -7.99
CA GLY A 239 19.18 -7.32 -7.82
C GLY A 239 19.03 -6.83 -6.37
N TYR A 240 19.44 -7.60 -5.36
CA TYR A 240 19.51 -7.13 -3.98
C TYR A 240 20.96 -6.79 -3.59
N MET A 241 21.24 -5.49 -3.40
CA MET A 241 22.61 -4.99 -3.19
C MET A 241 23.31 -5.59 -1.97
N PHE A 242 22.55 -5.94 -0.93
CA PHE A 242 23.02 -6.46 0.35
C PHE A 242 22.27 -7.72 0.78
N GLY A 243 21.87 -8.56 -0.19
CA GLY A 243 21.12 -9.78 0.09
C GLY A 243 19.63 -9.56 0.37
N LYS A 244 18.90 -10.64 0.64
CA LYS A 244 17.44 -10.56 0.80
C LYS A 244 17.08 -9.97 2.15
N GLY A 245 16.29 -8.90 2.13
CA GLY A 245 15.88 -8.21 3.33
C GLY A 245 14.86 -7.11 3.07
N VAL A 246 14.49 -6.41 4.13
CA VAL A 246 13.67 -5.20 4.02
C VAL A 246 14.61 -3.99 3.98
N TYR A 247 14.50 -3.20 2.91
CA TYR A 247 15.38 -2.07 2.66
C TYR A 247 14.74 -0.76 3.08
N PHE A 248 15.53 0.07 3.77
CA PHE A 248 15.16 1.41 4.23
C PHE A 248 16.21 2.43 3.82
N ALA A 249 15.83 3.71 3.81
CA ALA A 249 16.75 4.82 3.63
C ALA A 249 16.52 5.89 4.68
N ASP A 250 17.60 6.52 5.12
CA ASP A 250 17.60 7.75 5.90
C ASP A 250 17.29 8.98 5.03
N MET A 251 17.51 8.87 3.71
CA MET A 251 17.22 9.90 2.72
C MET A 251 15.86 9.70 2.05
N PHE A 252 14.95 10.67 2.23
CA PHE A 252 13.61 10.67 1.63
C PHE A 252 13.63 10.37 0.12
N SER A 253 14.40 11.13 -0.66
CA SER A 253 14.34 11.02 -2.13
C SER A 253 14.91 9.70 -2.66
N LYS A 254 15.74 9.00 -1.88
CA LYS A 254 16.21 7.64 -2.22
C LYS A 254 15.06 6.64 -2.17
N SER A 255 14.24 6.71 -1.13
CA SER A 255 13.03 5.88 -1.01
C SER A 255 11.94 6.31 -2.00
N ALA A 256 11.77 7.62 -2.24
CA ALA A 256 10.76 8.13 -3.17
C ALA A 256 10.92 7.60 -4.61
N ASN A 257 12.15 7.37 -5.07
CA ASN A 257 12.38 6.79 -6.41
C ASN A 257 11.79 5.37 -6.58
N TYR A 258 11.58 4.63 -5.49
CA TYR A 258 10.93 3.32 -5.53
C TYR A 258 9.40 3.38 -5.64
N CYS A 259 8.80 4.58 -5.61
CA CYS A 259 7.37 4.76 -5.88
C CYS A 259 7.02 4.61 -7.36
N TYR A 260 7.98 4.80 -8.27
CA TYR A 260 7.79 4.81 -9.73
C TYR A 260 6.73 5.81 -10.23
N ALA A 261 6.48 6.86 -9.46
CA ALA A 261 5.62 7.97 -9.88
C ALA A 261 6.22 8.70 -11.08
N ASN A 262 5.37 9.12 -12.01
CA ASN A 262 5.73 9.71 -13.29
C ASN A 262 4.64 10.71 -13.74
N HIS A 263 4.80 11.32 -14.91
CA HIS A 263 3.88 12.36 -15.39
C HIS A 263 2.44 11.85 -15.65
N LEU A 264 2.25 10.55 -15.88
CA LEU A 264 0.92 9.93 -16.04
C LEU A 264 0.31 9.51 -14.70
N SER A 265 1.15 9.17 -13.72
CA SER A 265 0.74 8.78 -12.37
C SER A 265 1.67 9.45 -11.38
N THR A 266 1.29 10.67 -10.98
CA THR A 266 2.13 11.54 -10.16
C THR A 266 2.05 11.19 -8.68
N ALA A 267 1.00 10.50 -8.25
CA ALA A 267 0.86 10.07 -6.86
C ALA A 267 1.86 8.97 -6.49
N GLY A 268 2.42 9.08 -5.29
CA GLY A 268 3.30 8.13 -4.65
C GLY A 268 2.93 8.02 -3.18
N VAL A 269 3.23 6.88 -2.59
CA VAL A 269 3.03 6.62 -1.16
C VAL A 269 4.35 6.12 -0.61
N LEU A 270 4.74 6.64 0.54
CA LEU A 270 5.91 6.23 1.29
C LEU A 270 5.49 5.84 2.71
N LEU A 271 6.35 5.07 3.37
CA LEU A 271 6.19 4.63 4.74
C LEU A 271 7.40 5.05 5.56
N LEU A 272 7.16 5.64 6.72
CA LEU A 272 8.13 5.79 7.80
C LEU A 272 7.93 4.66 8.80
N CYS A 273 9.01 3.90 9.04
CA CYS A 273 9.02 2.80 9.99
C CYS A 273 10.03 3.07 11.10
N GLU A 274 9.62 2.81 12.34
CA GLU A 274 10.58 2.51 13.40
C GLU A 274 11.27 1.18 13.07
N VAL A 275 12.59 1.21 12.93
CA VAL A 275 13.42 0.06 12.60
C VAL A 275 14.44 -0.11 13.72
N ALA A 276 14.38 -1.24 14.41
CA ALA A 276 15.39 -1.63 15.38
C ALA A 276 16.62 -2.17 14.64
N LEU A 277 17.62 -1.31 14.43
CA LEU A 277 18.82 -1.65 13.68
C LEU A 277 19.83 -2.41 14.54
N GLY A 278 19.87 -2.13 15.84
CA GLY A 278 20.87 -2.67 16.76
C GLY A 278 22.29 -2.38 16.31
N ASP A 279 23.20 -3.32 16.62
CA ASP A 279 24.56 -3.27 16.10
C ASP A 279 24.59 -3.68 14.62
N MET A 280 25.24 -2.86 13.79
CA MET A 280 25.18 -2.94 12.34
C MET A 280 26.47 -3.48 11.74
N VAL A 281 26.36 -4.20 10.62
CA VAL A 281 27.48 -4.49 9.72
C VAL A 281 27.59 -3.35 8.70
N GLU A 282 28.65 -2.57 8.76
CA GLU A 282 28.90 -1.52 7.77
C GLU A 282 29.59 -2.08 6.51
N LEU A 283 28.98 -1.88 5.34
CA LEU A 283 29.51 -2.33 4.05
C LEU A 283 29.58 -1.16 3.05
N ARG A 284 30.73 -0.98 2.40
CA ARG A 284 30.94 0.05 1.37
C ARG A 284 30.68 -0.42 -0.05
N ARG A 285 30.68 -1.73 -0.28
CA ARG A 285 30.46 -2.36 -1.57
C ARG A 285 29.32 -3.37 -1.46
N ALA A 286 28.57 -3.52 -2.55
CA ALA A 286 27.52 -4.51 -2.66
C ALA A 286 28.06 -5.91 -2.30
N LYS A 287 27.26 -6.66 -1.53
CA LYS A 287 27.60 -8.00 -1.05
C LYS A 287 26.31 -8.80 -0.97
N SER A 288 26.14 -9.76 -1.88
CA SER A 288 24.89 -10.50 -2.08
C SER A 288 24.49 -11.38 -0.89
N ASP A 289 25.44 -11.78 -0.04
CA ASP A 289 25.23 -12.59 1.17
C ASP A 289 25.25 -11.76 2.46
N ALA A 290 25.04 -10.44 2.38
CA ALA A 290 25.03 -9.55 3.56
C ALA A 290 23.78 -9.65 4.44
N ASP A 291 22.84 -10.53 4.08
CA ASP A 291 21.75 -11.02 4.93
C ASP A 291 22.23 -12.08 5.93
N LYS A 292 23.41 -12.67 5.71
CA LYS A 292 24.08 -13.55 6.68
C LYS A 292 24.87 -12.72 7.68
N LEU A 293 24.18 -12.26 8.72
CA LEU A 293 24.75 -11.40 9.76
C LEU A 293 25.72 -12.18 10.67
N PRO A 294 26.89 -11.60 11.03
CA PRO A 294 27.74 -12.12 12.09
C PRO A 294 27.04 -12.13 13.45
N ASP A 295 27.53 -12.95 14.37
CA ASP A 295 27.00 -13.03 15.73
C ASP A 295 26.95 -11.65 16.40
N GLY A 296 25.82 -11.35 17.05
CA GLY A 296 25.57 -10.09 17.73
C GLY A 296 25.12 -8.93 16.83
N LYS A 297 25.21 -9.05 15.50
CA LYS A 297 24.73 -8.01 14.56
C LYS A 297 23.26 -8.24 14.21
N LEU A 298 22.48 -7.15 14.16
CA LEU A 298 21.05 -7.21 13.85
C LEU A 298 20.68 -6.66 12.47
N SER A 299 21.58 -5.90 11.83
CA SER A 299 21.31 -5.34 10.50
C SER A 299 22.57 -5.03 9.71
N THR A 300 22.39 -4.73 8.42
CA THR A 300 23.45 -4.31 7.50
C THR A 300 23.23 -2.87 7.07
N LYS A 301 24.28 -2.04 7.14
CA LYS A 301 24.30 -0.65 6.70
C LYS A 301 25.18 -0.50 5.46
N GLY A 302 24.56 -0.18 4.32
CA GLY A 302 25.27 0.29 3.14
C GLY A 302 25.80 1.71 3.35
N VAL A 303 27.11 1.87 3.50
CA VAL A 303 27.74 3.16 3.80
C VAL A 303 27.83 4.02 2.55
N GLY A 304 26.93 5.00 2.45
CA GLY A 304 26.92 6.00 1.38
C GLY A 304 27.95 7.12 1.59
N ALA A 305 28.18 7.92 0.54
CA ALA A 305 29.04 9.10 0.58
C ALA A 305 28.40 10.32 1.28
N THR A 306 27.07 10.31 1.42
CA THR A 306 26.28 11.38 2.05
C THR A 306 25.35 10.75 3.08
N GLU A 307 25.19 11.38 4.23
CA GLU A 307 24.24 11.02 5.29
C GLU A 307 23.58 12.28 5.87
N PRO A 308 22.37 12.22 6.43
CA PRO A 308 21.81 13.32 7.23
C PRO A 308 22.74 13.65 8.40
N SER A 309 22.93 14.94 8.71
CA SER A 309 23.81 15.33 9.81
C SER A 309 23.29 14.80 11.16
N PRO A 310 24.07 13.97 11.90
CA PRO A 310 23.67 13.45 13.20
C PRO A 310 23.44 14.54 14.25
N SER A 311 24.11 15.69 14.12
CA SER A 311 23.97 16.83 15.05
C SER A 311 22.58 17.50 14.97
N GLU A 312 21.86 17.27 13.88
CA GLU A 312 20.51 17.80 13.65
C GLU A 312 19.44 16.71 13.78
N ALA A 313 19.82 15.49 14.18
CA ALA A 313 18.87 14.42 14.43
C ALA A 313 17.98 14.76 15.64
N LYS A 314 16.70 14.40 15.56
CA LYS A 314 15.77 14.51 16.69
C LYS A 314 15.66 13.13 17.34
N THR A 315 15.73 13.07 18.67
CA THR A 315 15.42 11.86 19.43
C THR A 315 14.03 12.03 20.01
N LEU A 316 13.16 11.04 19.81
CA LEU A 316 11.82 11.00 20.39
C LEU A 316 11.88 10.54 21.85
N ASP A 317 10.82 10.75 22.63
CA ASP A 317 10.78 10.46 24.07
C ASP A 317 11.02 8.98 24.40
N ASP A 318 10.71 8.09 23.46
CA ASP A 318 10.94 6.65 23.57
C ASP A 318 12.35 6.21 23.11
N GLY A 319 13.20 7.14 22.70
CA GLY A 319 14.58 6.90 22.26
C GLY A 319 14.73 6.61 20.76
N VAL A 320 13.66 6.69 19.96
CA VAL A 320 13.77 6.54 18.50
C VAL A 320 14.45 7.75 17.89
N ILE A 321 15.42 7.51 17.02
CA ILE A 321 16.19 8.56 16.33
C ILE A 321 15.53 8.87 14.98
N VAL A 322 15.25 10.14 14.74
CA VAL A 322 14.77 10.67 13.46
C VAL A 322 15.92 11.45 12.79
N PRO A 323 16.58 10.89 11.77
CA PRO A 323 17.75 11.50 11.13
C PRO A 323 17.33 12.59 10.13
N LEU A 324 16.69 13.64 10.63
CA LEU A 324 16.09 14.72 9.83
C LEU A 324 17.04 15.88 9.49
N GLY A 325 18.34 15.70 9.75
CA GLY A 325 19.36 16.70 9.48
C GLY A 325 19.59 16.96 8.01
N LYS A 326 20.16 18.12 7.68
CA LYS A 326 20.59 18.38 6.31
C LYS A 326 21.69 17.40 5.87
N PRO A 327 21.75 17.02 4.58
CA PRO A 327 22.70 16.03 4.11
C PRO A 327 24.12 16.61 4.15
N LYS A 328 25.05 15.89 4.77
CA LYS A 328 26.48 16.19 4.78
C LYS A 328 27.26 15.08 4.10
N LYS A 329 28.43 15.43 3.55
CA LYS A 329 29.38 14.40 3.11
C LYS A 329 29.95 13.70 4.35
N ARG A 330 30.11 12.38 4.24
CA ARG A 330 30.73 11.55 5.28
C ARG A 330 32.25 11.61 5.17
#